data_AF-A0A964VP08-F1
#
_entry.id   AF-A0A964VP08-F1
#
_cell.length_a   1.000
_cell.length_b   1.000
_cell.length_c   1.000
_cell.angle_alpha   90.00
_cell.angle_beta   90.00
_cell.angle_gamma   90.00
#
_symmetry.space_group_name_H-M   'P 1'
#
loop_
_entity.id
_entity.type
_entity.pdbx_description
1 polymer ?
#
loop_
_entity_poly.entity_id
_entity_poly.type
_entity_poly.pdbx_seq_one_letter_code
_entity_poly.pdbx_strand_id
1 'polypeptide(L)'
;MWKFQPKKPIRSFRDLEVYQKTLECAVIFSTDIKPQLAKLNYDLLEGMTNCALSIPLYIAESHGMRFSDFKLAVATIEKAMQGCNKMVVYLEQAAGIYVGQIPSDMLLDISRRYMDVRGKMFRLEKSWQKFKQADQNLAKLRK
;
A
#
# COMPACT_ATOMS: atom_id res chain seq x y z
N MET A 1 15.68 12.35 -27.38
CA MET A 1 15.96 10.89 -27.45
C MET A 1 15.80 10.31 -26.05
N TRP A 2 14.69 9.61 -25.76
CA TRP A 2 14.51 8.93 -24.47
C TRP A 2 15.38 7.66 -24.45
N LYS A 3 16.43 7.63 -23.64
CA LYS A 3 17.25 6.44 -23.42
C LYS A 3 16.56 5.55 -22.40
N PHE A 4 16.24 4.32 -22.77
CA PHE A 4 15.75 3.31 -21.84
C PHE A 4 16.81 3.08 -20.75
N GLN A 5 16.45 3.38 -19.51
CA GLN A 5 17.26 3.05 -18.33
C GLN A 5 16.62 1.82 -17.67
N PRO A 6 17.34 0.69 -17.55
CA PRO A 6 16.81 -0.48 -16.87
C PRO A 6 16.46 -0.13 -15.42
N LYS A 7 15.31 -0.62 -14.95
CA LYS A 7 14.90 -0.41 -13.56
C LYS A 7 15.92 -1.07 -12.62
N LYS A 8 16.18 -0.43 -11.48
CA LYS A 8 17.05 -0.98 -10.44
C LYS A 8 16.56 -2.38 -10.03
N PRO A 9 17.45 -3.37 -9.88
CA PRO A 9 17.08 -4.68 -9.38
C PRO A 9 16.45 -4.58 -7.98
N ILE A 10 15.36 -5.30 -7.75
CA ILE A 10 14.70 -5.39 -6.44
C ILE A 10 15.46 -6.43 -5.61
N ARG A 11 16.13 -6.00 -4.53
CA ARG A 11 16.87 -6.86 -3.61
C ARG A 11 16.13 -7.04 -2.28
N SER A 12 15.34 -6.04 -1.88
CA SER A 12 14.57 -6.03 -0.65
C SER A 12 13.17 -5.44 -0.88
N PHE A 13 12.24 -5.69 0.05
CA PHE A 13 10.95 -5.00 0.06
C PHE A 13 11.11 -3.48 0.09
N ARG A 14 12.23 -2.98 0.64
CA ARG A 14 12.57 -1.55 0.67
C ARG A 14 12.75 -0.93 -0.72
N ASP A 15 13.04 -1.75 -1.73
CA ASP A 15 13.18 -1.29 -3.12
C ASP A 15 11.81 -1.20 -3.84
N LEU A 16 10.75 -1.73 -3.23
CA LEU A 16 9.41 -1.65 -3.79
C LEU A 16 8.86 -0.23 -3.64
N GLU A 17 8.49 0.38 -4.76
CA GLU A 17 7.81 1.67 -4.76
C GLU A 17 6.53 1.66 -3.91
N VAL A 18 5.79 0.55 -3.93
CA VAL A 18 4.58 0.39 -3.12
C VAL A 18 4.87 0.42 -1.62
N TYR A 19 6.01 -0.09 -1.17
CA TYR A 19 6.44 -0.01 0.22
C TYR A 19 6.82 1.43 0.59
N GLN A 20 7.66 2.07 -0.24
CA GLN A 20 8.12 3.44 0.01
C GLN A 20 6.96 4.43 0.09
N LYS A 21 6.01 4.33 -0.84
CA LYS A 21 4.87 5.25 -0.93
C LYS A 21 3.85 5.03 0.19
N THR A 22 3.62 3.79 0.61
CA THR A 22 2.71 3.53 1.75
C THR A 22 3.34 3.91 3.08
N LEU A 23 4.66 3.74 3.23
CA LEU A 23 5.39 4.27 4.38
C LEU A 23 5.29 5.79 4.45
N GLU A 24 5.48 6.49 3.32
CA GLU A 24 5.30 7.94 3.22
C GLU A 24 3.89 8.36 3.64
N CYS A 25 2.85 7.69 3.14
CA CYS A 25 1.47 7.97 3.53
C CYS A 25 1.20 7.72 5.02
N ALA A 26 1.77 6.66 5.59
CA ALA A 26 1.63 6.34 7.01
C ALA A 26 2.31 7.38 7.93
N VAL A 27 3.47 7.89 7.50
CA VAL A 27 4.17 8.98 8.20
C VAL A 27 3.34 10.27 8.13
N ILE A 28 2.93 10.70 6.94
CA ILE A 28 2.11 11.92 6.77
C ILE A 28 0.82 11.82 7.58
N PHE A 29 0.14 10.66 7.54
CA PHE A 29 -1.02 10.43 8.39
C PHE A 29 -0.69 10.63 9.88
N SER A 30 0.41 10.05 10.35
CA SER A 30 0.78 10.08 11.77
C SER A 30 1.22 11.46 12.25
N THR A 31 1.89 12.25 11.40
CA THR A 31 2.43 13.57 11.76
C THR A 31 1.44 14.70 11.53
N ASP A 32 0.64 14.63 10.46
CA ASP A 32 -0.11 15.80 9.99
C ASP A 32 -1.62 15.62 10.22
N ILE A 33 -2.17 14.43 9.94
CA ILE A 33 -3.61 14.17 10.01
C ILE A 33 -4.05 13.72 11.40
N LYS A 34 -3.35 12.74 11.98
CA LYS A 34 -3.69 12.13 13.28
C LYS A 34 -3.81 13.18 14.40
N PRO A 35 -2.90 14.17 14.55
CA PRO A 35 -3.04 15.16 15.61
C PRO A 35 -4.28 16.05 15.46
N GLN A 36 -4.71 16.34 14.24
CA GLN A 36 -5.92 17.13 13.97
C GLN A 36 -7.16 16.33 14.35
N LEU A 37 -7.24 15.07 13.92
CA LEU A 37 -8.34 14.17 14.27
C LEU A 37 -8.41 13.88 15.78
N ALA A 38 -7.25 13.81 16.45
CA ALA A 38 -7.19 13.64 17.91
C ALA A 38 -7.80 14.84 18.65
N LYS A 39 -7.51 16.08 18.21
CA LYS A 39 -8.12 17.30 18.78
C LYS A 39 -9.63 17.35 18.61
N LEU A 40 -10.14 16.72 17.55
CA LEU A 40 -11.56 16.64 17.22
C LEU A 40 -12.26 15.40 17.80
N ASN A 41 -11.55 14.59 18.59
CA ASN A 41 -12.04 13.35 19.20
C ASN A 41 -12.69 12.40 18.17
N TYR A 42 -12.03 12.17 17.03
CA TYR A 42 -12.57 11.27 16.01
C TYR A 42 -12.69 9.83 16.51
N ASP A 43 -13.92 9.31 16.56
CA ASP A 43 -14.24 7.98 17.12
C ASP A 43 -13.43 6.84 16.51
N LEU A 44 -13.11 6.93 15.22
CA LEU A 44 -12.43 5.86 14.46
C LEU A 44 -10.91 6.05 14.38
N LEU A 45 -10.33 6.97 15.16
CA LEU A 45 -8.91 7.32 15.07
C LEU A 45 -7.97 6.13 15.32
N GLU A 46 -8.28 5.28 16.29
CA GLU A 46 -7.47 4.09 16.58
C GLU A 46 -7.50 3.11 15.39
N GLY A 47 -8.69 2.84 14.85
CA GLY A 47 -8.87 1.97 13.68
C GLY A 47 -8.15 2.51 12.44
N MET A 48 -8.19 3.83 12.23
CA MET A 48 -7.48 4.51 11.16
C MET A 48 -5.96 4.44 11.35
N THR A 49 -5.48 4.60 12.57
CA THR A 49 -4.06 4.48 12.92
C THR A 49 -3.53 3.07 12.64
N ASN A 50 -4.24 2.06 13.13
CA ASN A 50 -3.88 0.66 12.89
C ASN A 50 -3.90 0.33 11.39
N CYS A 51 -4.88 0.85 10.65
CA CYS A 51 -4.95 0.66 9.20
C CYS A 51 -3.73 1.26 8.50
N ALA A 52 -3.42 2.54 8.72
CA ALA A 52 -2.32 3.24 8.06
C ALA A 52 -0.96 2.55 8.29
N LEU A 53 -0.67 2.14 9.53
CA LEU A 53 0.59 1.50 9.89
C LEU A 53 0.70 0.05 9.39
N SER A 54 -0.42 -0.66 9.27
CA SER A 54 -0.42 -2.07 8.83
C SER A 54 -0.11 -2.27 7.35
N ILE A 55 -0.44 -1.30 6.49
CA ILE A 55 -0.26 -1.41 5.03
C ILE A 55 1.21 -1.67 4.64
N PRO A 56 2.20 -0.85 5.05
CA PRO A 56 3.60 -1.13 4.72
C PRO A 56 4.12 -2.43 5.35
N LEU A 57 3.58 -2.85 6.52
CA LEU A 57 3.92 -4.14 7.14
C LEU A 57 3.49 -5.32 6.28
N TYR A 58 2.24 -5.33 5.80
CA TYR A 58 1.74 -6.39 4.92
C TYR A 58 2.51 -6.47 3.61
N ILE A 59 2.98 -5.34 3.05
CA ILE A 59 3.83 -5.35 1.85
C ILE A 59 5.17 -6.06 2.13
N ALA A 60 5.81 -5.73 3.25
CA ALA A 60 7.08 -6.35 3.64
C ALA A 60 6.91 -7.87 3.88
N GLU A 61 5.85 -8.25 4.60
CA GLU A 61 5.51 -9.64 4.90
C GLU A 61 5.22 -10.44 3.62
N SER A 62 4.35 -9.91 2.75
CA SER A 62 4.01 -10.51 1.47
C SER A 62 5.25 -10.72 0.59
N HIS A 63 6.12 -9.71 0.50
CA HIS A 63 7.38 -9.83 -0.21
C HIS A 63 8.26 -10.95 0.37
N GLY A 64 8.34 -11.09 1.69
CA GLY A 64 9.11 -12.15 2.36
C GLY A 64 8.62 -13.56 2.01
N MET A 65 7.31 -13.76 1.86
CA MET A 65 6.71 -15.08 1.66
C MET A 65 6.57 -15.49 0.20
N ARG A 66 6.79 -14.58 -0.77
CA ARG A 66 6.45 -14.80 -2.19
C ARG A 66 7.09 -16.03 -2.85
N PHE A 67 8.16 -16.57 -2.29
CA PHE A 67 8.81 -17.79 -2.80
C PHE A 67 8.47 -19.04 -1.98
N SER A 68 8.24 -18.90 -0.66
CA SER A 68 7.98 -20.03 0.24
C SER A 68 6.49 -20.40 0.29
N ASP A 69 5.62 -19.40 0.38
CA ASP A 69 4.16 -19.56 0.34
C ASP A 69 3.54 -18.46 -0.52
N PHE A 70 3.49 -18.74 -1.82
CA PHE A 70 2.96 -17.79 -2.80
C PHE A 70 1.47 -17.47 -2.58
N LYS A 71 0.68 -18.45 -2.10
CA LYS A 71 -0.77 -18.22 -1.91
C LYS A 71 -0.97 -17.24 -0.76
N LEU A 72 -0.27 -17.45 0.34
CA LEU A 72 -0.28 -16.53 1.47
C LEU A 72 0.28 -15.16 1.07
N ALA A 73 1.38 -15.11 0.31
CA ALA A 73 1.94 -13.84 -0.18
C ALA A 73 0.93 -13.02 -0.99
N VAL A 74 0.17 -13.65 -1.90
CA VAL A 74 -0.90 -12.98 -2.67
C VAL A 74 -2.00 -12.48 -1.74
N ALA A 75 -2.48 -13.32 -0.82
CA ALA A 75 -3.51 -12.91 0.14
C ALA A 75 -3.04 -11.72 1.02
N THR A 76 -1.77 -11.70 1.41
CA THR A 76 -1.21 -10.62 2.24
C THR A 76 -1.06 -9.30 1.47
N ILE A 77 -0.67 -9.32 0.18
CA ILE A 77 -0.64 -8.07 -0.62
C ILE A 77 -2.07 -7.59 -0.94
N GLU A 78 -3.03 -8.50 -1.12
CA GLU A 78 -4.45 -8.14 -1.23
C GLU A 78 -4.98 -7.48 0.04
N LYS A 79 -4.56 -7.95 1.22
CA LYS A 79 -4.86 -7.31 2.50
C LYS A 79 -4.30 -5.88 2.57
N ALA A 80 -3.09 -5.65 2.05
CA ALA A 80 -2.51 -4.31 1.93
C ALA A 80 -3.37 -3.40 1.01
N MET A 81 -3.83 -3.92 -0.13
CA MET A 81 -4.72 -3.20 -1.05
C MET A 81 -6.07 -2.87 -0.41
N GLN A 82 -6.65 -3.79 0.36
CA GLN A 82 -7.86 -3.54 1.14
C GLN A 82 -7.63 -2.47 2.20
N GLY A 83 -6.45 -2.46 2.83
CA GLY A 83 -6.04 -1.38 3.75
C GLY A 83 -6.01 -0.02 3.07
N CYS A 84 -5.48 0.09 1.84
CA CYS A 84 -5.55 1.34 1.07
C CYS A 84 -6.98 1.80 0.84
N ASN A 85 -7.89 0.90 0.42
CA ASN A 85 -9.30 1.24 0.23
C ASN A 85 -9.94 1.72 1.54
N LYS A 86 -9.63 1.04 2.66
CA LYS A 86 -10.16 1.41 3.98
C LYS A 86 -9.65 2.78 4.45
N MET A 87 -8.39 3.12 4.16
CA MET A 87 -7.86 4.46 4.42
C MET A 87 -8.57 5.55 3.62
N VAL A 88 -8.87 5.30 2.34
CA VAL A 88 -9.64 6.24 1.50
C VAL A 88 -11.01 6.52 2.14
N VAL A 89 -11.73 5.46 2.54
CA VAL A 89 -13.03 5.59 3.21
C VAL A 89 -12.91 6.40 4.50
N TYR A 90 -11.91 6.12 5.35
CA TYR A 90 -11.70 6.88 6.59
C TYR A 90 -11.43 8.36 6.34
N LEU A 91 -10.64 8.70 5.31
CA LEU A 91 -10.30 10.08 4.96
C LEU A 91 -11.52 10.82 4.40
N GLU A 92 -12.33 10.18 3.57
CA GLU A 92 -13.57 10.74 3.03
C GLU A 92 -14.60 10.97 4.15
N GLN A 93 -14.74 10.02 5.09
CA GLN A 93 -15.58 10.18 6.28
C GLN A 93 -15.11 11.35 7.14
N ALA A 94 -13.81 11.43 7.44
CA ALA A 94 -13.25 12.53 8.22
C ALA A 94 -13.48 13.89 7.54
N ALA A 95 -13.31 13.97 6.22
CA ALA A 95 -13.57 15.18 5.44
C ALA A 95 -15.04 15.62 5.51
N GLY A 96 -15.97 14.66 5.46
CA GLY A 96 -17.41 14.92 5.54
C GLY A 96 -17.92 15.24 6.96
N ILE A 97 -17.32 14.67 8.00
CA ILE A 97 -17.71 14.92 9.40
C ILE A 97 -17.16 16.28 9.89
N TYR A 98 -15.93 16.61 9.50
CA TYR A 98 -15.20 17.78 10.01
C TYR A 98 -15.02 18.87 8.94
N VAL A 99 -16.06 19.11 8.14
CA VAL A 99 -16.06 20.13 7.08
C VAL A 99 -15.58 21.48 7.64
N GLY A 100 -14.56 22.07 7.01
CA GLY A 100 -13.99 23.36 7.39
C GLY A 100 -13.07 23.34 8.62
N GLN A 101 -12.95 22.20 9.32
CA GLN A 101 -12.08 22.05 10.50
C GLN A 101 -10.73 21.40 10.15
N ILE A 102 -10.69 20.57 9.11
CA ILE A 102 -9.47 19.98 8.55
C ILE A 102 -9.34 20.42 7.08
N PRO A 103 -8.13 20.82 6.63
CA PRO A 103 -7.88 21.11 5.22
C PRO A 103 -8.26 19.93 4.32
N SER A 104 -9.29 20.11 3.50
CA SER A 104 -9.86 19.04 2.67
C SER A 104 -8.91 18.62 1.53
N ASP A 105 -8.10 19.55 1.05
CA ASP A 105 -7.04 19.32 0.07
C ASP A 105 -6.01 18.29 0.58
N MET A 106 -5.60 18.39 1.85
CA MET A 106 -4.68 17.44 2.48
C MET A 106 -5.30 16.03 2.57
N LEU A 107 -6.56 15.92 2.99
CA LEU A 107 -7.25 14.63 3.10
C LEU A 107 -7.44 13.99 1.71
N LEU A 108 -7.84 14.78 0.72
CA LEU A 108 -8.04 14.32 -0.66
C LEU A 108 -6.73 13.91 -1.35
N ASP A 109 -5.63 14.63 -1.09
CA ASP A 109 -4.31 14.26 -1.61
C ASP A 109 -3.88 12.89 -1.08
N ILE A 110 -4.00 12.67 0.24
CA ILE A 110 -3.63 11.38 0.84
C ILE A 110 -4.54 10.24 0.35
N SER A 111 -5.85 10.49 0.18
CA SER A 111 -6.76 9.51 -0.45
C SER A 111 -6.30 9.13 -1.86
N ARG A 112 -5.92 10.12 -2.69
CA ARG A 112 -5.41 9.86 -4.04
C ARG A 112 -4.13 9.03 -4.01
N ARG A 113 -3.18 9.33 -3.12
CA ARG A 113 -1.95 8.55 -2.97
C ARG A 113 -2.23 7.08 -2.61
N TYR A 114 -3.19 6.81 -1.71
CA TYR A 114 -3.61 5.44 -1.39
C TYR A 114 -4.24 4.73 -2.59
N MET A 115 -5.07 5.40 -3.38
CA MET A 115 -5.66 4.83 -4.60
C MET A 115 -4.60 4.50 -5.65
N ASP A 116 -3.66 5.41 -5.88
CA ASP A 116 -2.59 5.23 -6.85
C ASP A 116 -1.66 4.07 -6.48
N VAL A 117 -1.24 4.00 -5.21
CA VAL A 117 -0.34 2.94 -4.75
C VAL A 117 -1.04 1.58 -4.72
N ARG A 118 -2.35 1.53 -4.43
CA ARG A 118 -3.16 0.30 -4.56
C ARG A 118 -3.14 -0.24 -5.99
N GLY A 119 -3.28 0.62 -7.00
CA GLY A 119 -3.14 0.23 -8.40
C GLY A 119 -1.75 -0.34 -8.74
N LYS A 120 -0.69 0.20 -8.12
CA LYS A 120 0.67 -0.32 -8.26
C LYS A 120 0.86 -1.67 -7.58
N MET A 121 0.23 -1.90 -6.42
CA MET A 121 0.25 -3.21 -5.74
C MET A 121 -0.40 -4.30 -6.60
N PHE A 122 -1.54 -4.01 -7.24
CA PHE A 122 -2.17 -4.95 -8.16
C PHE A 122 -1.24 -5.33 -9.32
N ARG A 123 -0.51 -4.36 -9.88
CA ARG A 123 0.49 -4.63 -10.93
C ARG A 123 1.65 -5.48 -10.41
N LEU A 124 2.09 -5.25 -9.18
CA LEU A 124 3.14 -6.04 -8.52
C LEU A 124 2.68 -7.51 -8.35
N GLU A 125 1.48 -7.73 -7.85
CA GLU A 125 0.86 -9.05 -7.73
C GLU A 125 0.80 -9.76 -9.09
N LYS A 126 0.33 -9.07 -10.16
CA LYS A 126 0.33 -9.63 -11.52
C LYS A 126 1.72 -9.96 -12.02
N SER A 127 2.73 -9.16 -11.68
CA SER A 127 4.12 -9.47 -12.02
C SER A 127 4.60 -10.75 -11.34
N TRP A 128 4.29 -10.94 -10.05
CA TRP A 128 4.65 -12.15 -9.31
C TRP A 128 3.98 -13.40 -9.88
N GLN A 129 2.71 -13.31 -10.28
CA GLN A 129 1.99 -14.40 -10.94
C GLN A 129 2.66 -14.83 -12.25
N LYS A 130 3.10 -13.86 -13.06
CA LYS A 130 3.83 -14.14 -14.31
C LYS A 130 5.16 -14.84 -14.07
N PHE A 131 5.95 -14.38 -13.10
CA PHE A 131 7.22 -15.02 -12.75
C PHE A 131 7.00 -16.47 -12.29
N LYS A 132 6.03 -16.70 -11.40
CA LYS A 132 5.70 -18.06 -10.94
C LYS A 132 5.29 -18.98 -12.09
N GLN A 133 4.47 -18.49 -13.02
CA GLN A 133 4.05 -19.26 -14.18
C GLN A 133 5.24 -19.61 -15.10
N ALA A 134 6.15 -18.67 -15.30
CA ALA A 134 7.37 -18.90 -16.08
C ALA A 134 8.25 -19.98 -15.44
N ASP A 135 8.46 -19.93 -14.12
CA ASP A 135 9.24 -20.93 -13.38
C ASP A 135 8.61 -22.33 -13.48
N GLN A 136 7.28 -22.41 -13.36
CA GLN A 136 6.54 -23.67 -13.51
C GLN A 136 6.65 -24.26 -14.92
N ASN A 137 6.59 -23.41 -15.96
CA ASN A 137 6.75 -23.86 -17.34
C ASN A 137 8.18 -24.37 -17.60
N LEU A 138 9.19 -23.67 -17.10
CA LEU A 138 10.58 -24.10 -17.19
C LEU A 138 10.81 -25.45 -16.50
N ALA A 139 10.20 -25.65 -15.33
CA ALA A 139 10.28 -26.91 -14.58
C ALA A 139 9.63 -28.09 -15.33
N LYS A 140 8.59 -27.84 -16.13
CA LYS A 140 7.95 -28.86 -16.98
C LYS A 140 8.82 -29.26 -18.18
N LEU A 141 9.54 -28.31 -18.79
CA LEU A 141 10.44 -28.57 -19.93
C LEU A 141 11.70 -29.35 -19.54
N ARG A 142 12.04 -29.35 -18.24
CA ARG A 142 13.20 -30.07 -17.68
C ARG A 142 12.88 -31.49 -17.21
N LYS A 143 11.60 -31.89 -17.26
CA LYS A 143 11.13 -33.24 -16.96
C LYS A 143 10.86 -33.98 -18.26
#